data_AF-A0A424H6H0-F1
#
_entry.id   AF-A0A424H6H0-F1
#
_cell.length_a   1.000
_cell.length_b   1.000
_cell.length_c   1.000
_cell.angle_alpha   90.00
_cell.angle_beta   90.00
_cell.angle_gamma   90.00
#
_symmetry.space_group_name_H-M   'P 1'
#
loop_
_entity.id
_entity.type
_entity.pdbx_description
1 polymer ?
#
loop_
_entity_poly.entity_id
_entity_poly.type
_entity_poly.pdbx_seq_one_letter_code
_entity_poly.pdbx_strand_id
1 'polypeptide(L)'
;MFIKKILIFLVCLLISLQALASDKIKPKKTPLKKLSKQLGNGELIKINSYQTSNYKGIMEGWYKDSPIVVDALITYPKGKGPFPILLITHSSGGPGEFTESWLKFMRDQQKPLLDMGIA
;
A
#
# COMPACT_ATOMS: atom_id res chain seq x y z
N MET A 1 3.38 52.26 0.88
CA MET A 1 2.16 51.46 0.62
C MET A 1 2.27 50.53 -0.60
N PHE A 2 3.00 50.92 -1.65
CA PHE A 2 3.15 50.15 -2.91
C PHE A 2 3.92 48.82 -2.75
N ILE A 3 5.06 48.84 -2.04
CA ILE A 3 5.92 47.66 -1.83
C ILE A 3 5.21 46.54 -1.04
N LYS A 4 4.37 46.91 -0.05
CA LYS A 4 3.59 45.95 0.75
C LYS A 4 2.57 45.19 -0.12
N LYS A 5 1.97 45.85 -1.11
CA LYS A 5 1.02 45.22 -2.04
C LYS A 5 1.71 44.25 -3.01
N ILE A 6 2.90 44.63 -3.49
CA ILE A 6 3.73 43.75 -4.34
C ILE A 6 4.16 42.50 -3.56
N LEU A 7 4.58 42.65 -2.31
CA LEU A 7 4.99 41.53 -1.47
C LEU A 7 3.84 40.54 -1.23
N ILE A 8 2.63 41.04 -0.93
CA ILE A 8 1.43 40.22 -0.77
C ILE A 8 1.09 39.48 -2.06
N PHE A 9 1.14 40.16 -3.20
CA PHE A 9 0.89 39.54 -4.50
C PHE A 9 1.88 38.42 -4.81
N LEU A 10 3.17 38.63 -4.50
CA LEU A 10 4.21 37.62 -4.69
C LEU A 10 3.96 36.39 -3.82
N VAL A 11 3.58 36.57 -2.55
CA VAL A 11 3.26 35.47 -1.63
C VAL A 11 2.05 34.68 -2.12
N CYS A 12 0.99 35.35 -2.58
CA CYS A 12 -0.17 34.67 -3.17
C CYS A 12 0.19 33.86 -4.41
N LEU A 13 1.10 34.38 -5.26
CA LEU A 13 1.59 33.68 -6.45
C LEU A 13 2.42 32.44 -6.08
N LEU A 14 3.27 32.53 -5.06
CA LEU A 14 4.06 31.39 -4.57
C LEU A 14 3.17 30.27 -4.02
N ILE A 15 2.09 30.60 -3.31
CA ILE A 15 1.15 29.61 -2.75
C ILE A 15 0.33 28.95 -3.87
N SER A 16 -0.12 29.71 -4.88
CA SER A 16 -0.89 29.16 -6.00
C SER A 16 -0.06 28.26 -6.91
N LEU A 17 1.24 28.53 -7.08
CA LEU A 17 2.15 27.63 -7.81
C LEU A 17 2.33 26.27 -7.11
N GLN A 18 2.36 26.23 -5.77
CA GLN A 18 2.44 24.96 -5.03
C GLN A 18 1.16 24.12 -5.16
N ALA A 19 -0.01 24.76 -5.16
CA ALA A 19 -1.28 24.09 -5.39
C ALA A 19 -1.34 23.43 -6.78
N LEU A 20 -0.80 24.08 -7.81
CA LEU A 20 -0.73 23.57 -9.20
C LEU A 20 0.33 22.46 -9.39
N ALA A 21 1.34 22.38 -8.51
CA ALA A 21 2.36 21.33 -8.54
C ALA A 21 1.97 20.04 -7.80
N SER A 22 0.85 20.07 -7.05
CA SER A 22 0.34 18.95 -6.24
C SER A 22 -0.15 17.76 -7.10
N ASP A 23 -0.53 18.00 -8.35
CA ASP A 23 -1.09 16.99 -9.26
C ASP A 23 -0.06 15.94 -9.74
N LYS A 24 1.21 16.05 -9.32
CA LYS A 24 2.28 15.11 -9.69
C LYS A 24 2.93 14.43 -8.48
N ILE A 25 2.16 14.10 -7.45
CA ILE A 25 2.62 13.13 -6.44
C ILE A 25 2.71 11.77 -7.13
N LYS A 26 3.92 11.40 -7.55
CA LYS A 26 4.18 10.03 -8.01
C LYS A 26 3.80 9.08 -6.88
N PRO A 27 3.02 8.02 -7.15
CA PRO A 27 2.64 7.08 -6.11
C PRO A 27 3.89 6.56 -5.41
N LYS A 28 3.89 6.61 -4.08
CA LYS A 28 4.99 6.11 -3.27
C LYS A 28 5.24 4.66 -3.64
N LYS A 29 6.50 4.29 -3.88
CA LYS A 29 6.86 2.90 -4.18
C LYS A 29 6.36 2.00 -3.05
N THR A 30 5.70 0.88 -3.40
CA THR A 30 5.16 -0.05 -2.41
C THR A 30 6.26 -0.57 -1.47
N PRO A 31 6.02 -0.58 -0.13
CA PRO A 31 6.94 -1.19 0.83
C PRO A 31 7.17 -2.69 0.58
N LEU A 32 6.25 -3.36 -0.11
CA LEU A 32 6.36 -4.78 -0.43
C LEU A 32 7.58 -5.12 -1.29
N LYS A 33 8.10 -4.15 -2.06
CA LYS A 33 9.36 -4.33 -2.79
C LYS A 33 10.56 -4.49 -1.86
N LYS A 34 10.55 -3.80 -0.71
CA LYS A 34 11.58 -3.97 0.33
C LYS A 34 11.38 -5.30 1.04
N LEU A 35 10.13 -5.67 1.34
CA LEU A 35 9.79 -6.95 1.97
C LEU A 35 10.28 -8.14 1.13
N SER A 36 9.98 -8.17 -0.18
CA SER A 36 10.44 -9.22 -1.10
C SER A 36 11.96 -9.37 -1.09
N LYS A 37 12.70 -8.26 -1.07
CA LYS A 37 14.16 -8.29 -0.94
C LYS A 37 14.63 -8.86 0.40
N GLN A 38 13.95 -8.53 1.50
CA GLN A 38 14.31 -9.04 2.84
C GLN A 38 14.05 -10.54 2.96
N LEU A 39 12.98 -11.03 2.35
CA LEU A 39 12.63 -12.45 2.34
C LEU A 39 13.43 -13.25 1.30
N GLY A 40 13.95 -12.60 0.26
CA GLY A 40 14.66 -13.24 -0.85
C GLY A 40 13.74 -14.02 -1.80
N ASN A 41 12.43 -13.80 -1.73
CA ASN A 41 11.41 -14.49 -2.51
C ASN A 41 10.18 -13.59 -2.73
N GLY A 42 9.13 -14.19 -3.29
CA GLY A 42 7.82 -13.57 -3.48
C GLY A 42 7.72 -12.78 -4.78
N GLU A 43 6.56 -12.87 -5.41
CA GLU A 43 6.19 -12.16 -6.63
C GLU A 43 5.29 -10.98 -6.29
N LEU A 44 5.66 -9.79 -6.75
CA LEU A 44 4.83 -8.61 -6.59
C LEU A 44 3.77 -8.60 -7.69
N ILE A 45 2.51 -8.74 -7.31
CA ILE A 45 1.36 -8.76 -8.21
C ILE A 45 0.42 -7.58 -7.93
N LYS A 46 -0.50 -7.34 -8.87
CA LYS A 46 -1.58 -6.37 -8.73
C LYS A 46 -2.91 -7.10 -8.64
N ILE A 47 -3.72 -6.74 -7.66
CA ILE A 47 -5.04 -7.33 -7.43
C ILE A 47 -6.09 -6.22 -7.56
N ASN A 48 -7.12 -6.47 -8.37
CA ASN A 48 -8.30 -5.61 -8.41
C ASN A 48 -9.09 -5.83 -7.13
N SER A 49 -9.40 -4.74 -6.45
CA SER A 49 -10.15 -4.74 -5.20
C SER A 49 -11.06 -3.52 -5.16
N TYR A 50 -11.62 -3.27 -4.00
CA TYR A 50 -12.51 -2.16 -3.73
C TYR A 50 -12.20 -1.57 -2.36
N GLN A 51 -12.56 -0.32 -2.14
CA GLN A 51 -12.38 0.34 -0.85
C GLN A 51 -13.67 0.95 -0.33
N THR A 52 -13.77 1.03 0.99
CA THR A 52 -14.79 1.81 1.67
C THR A 52 -14.26 2.27 3.02
N SER A 53 -14.77 3.38 3.53
CA SER A 53 -14.30 3.98 4.78
C SER A 53 -14.95 3.38 6.04
N ASN A 54 -16.01 2.58 5.88
CA ASN A 54 -16.74 2.01 7.01
C ASN A 54 -17.45 0.69 6.67
N TYR A 55 -17.83 -0.04 7.71
CA TYR A 55 -18.51 -1.33 7.61
C TYR A 55 -19.87 -1.25 6.92
N LYS A 56 -20.63 -0.16 7.16
CA LYS A 56 -21.92 0.07 6.51
C LYS A 56 -21.79 -0.05 5.00
N GLY A 57 -20.67 0.41 4.44
CA GLY A 57 -20.42 0.31 3.03
C GLY A 57 -20.16 -1.06 2.44
N ILE A 58 -19.65 -1.96 3.25
CA ILE A 58 -19.56 -3.38 2.89
C ILE A 58 -20.98 -3.96 2.87
N MET A 59 -21.76 -3.68 3.92
CA MET A 59 -23.12 -4.21 4.08
C MET A 59 -24.10 -3.73 3.00
N GLU A 60 -24.05 -2.45 2.65
CA GLU A 60 -24.94 -1.85 1.64
C GLU A 60 -24.40 -2.02 0.22
N GLY A 61 -23.18 -2.54 0.04
CA GLY A 61 -22.63 -2.91 -1.26
C GLY A 61 -22.03 -1.76 -2.09
N TRP A 62 -22.16 -0.51 -1.66
CA TRP A 62 -21.64 0.66 -2.39
C TRP A 62 -20.09 0.72 -2.45
N TYR A 63 -19.38 -0.18 -1.76
CA TYR A 63 -17.92 -0.31 -1.88
C TYR A 63 -17.50 -0.64 -3.33
N LYS A 64 -18.40 -1.28 -4.09
CA LYS A 64 -18.22 -1.61 -5.51
C LYS A 64 -18.07 -0.38 -6.40
N ASP A 65 -18.58 0.78 -5.96
CA ASP A 65 -18.48 2.05 -6.69
C ASP A 65 -17.10 2.71 -6.54
N SER A 66 -16.23 2.12 -5.71
CA SER A 66 -14.87 2.60 -5.44
C SER A 66 -13.82 1.53 -5.73
N PRO A 67 -13.63 1.13 -7.01
CA PRO A 67 -12.62 0.15 -7.40
C PRO A 67 -11.21 0.69 -7.16
N ILE A 68 -10.30 -0.19 -6.74
CA ILE A 68 -8.88 0.10 -6.55
C ILE A 68 -8.01 -1.04 -7.07
N VAL A 69 -6.75 -0.73 -7.32
CA VAL A 69 -5.72 -1.74 -7.59
C VAL A 69 -4.72 -1.74 -6.44
N VAL A 70 -4.60 -2.87 -5.76
CA VAL A 70 -3.66 -3.04 -4.64
C VAL A 70 -2.43 -3.83 -5.09
N ASP A 71 -1.27 -3.44 -4.58
CA ASP A 71 -0.06 -4.26 -4.70
C ASP A 71 -0.09 -5.35 -3.62
N ALA A 72 0.20 -6.60 -4.00
CA ALA A 72 0.33 -7.74 -3.09
C ALA A 72 1.64 -8.49 -3.36
N LEU A 73 2.21 -9.10 -2.32
CA LEU A 73 3.38 -9.98 -2.44
C LEU A 73 2.92 -11.40 -2.17
N ILE A 74 2.97 -12.27 -3.18
CA ILE A 74 2.58 -13.67 -3.07
C ILE A 74 3.82 -14.57 -3.13
N THR A 75 3.86 -15.60 -2.30
CA THR A 75 4.93 -16.59 -2.34
C THR A 75 4.31 -17.97 -2.39
N TYR A 76 4.81 -18.84 -3.27
CA TYR A 76 4.29 -20.20 -3.39
C TYR A 76 5.19 -21.19 -2.65
N PRO A 77 4.61 -22.20 -1.98
CA PRO A 77 5.38 -23.32 -1.45
C PRO A 77 5.94 -24.18 -2.60
N LYS A 78 6.86 -25.09 -2.28
CA LYS A 78 7.40 -26.04 -3.27
C LYS A 78 6.31 -27.04 -3.69
N GLY A 79 6.30 -27.43 -4.96
CA GLY A 79 5.41 -28.46 -5.50
C GLY A 79 4.54 -27.95 -6.66
N LYS A 80 3.57 -28.76 -7.07
CA LYS A 80 2.52 -28.36 -8.01
C LYS A 80 1.22 -28.18 -7.23
N GLY A 81 0.57 -27.04 -7.40
CA GLY A 81 -0.67 -26.70 -6.71
C GLY A 81 -1.89 -27.54 -7.15
N PRO A 82 -3.10 -27.21 -6.64
CA PRO A 82 -3.45 -26.00 -5.90
C PRO A 82 -2.91 -25.97 -4.46
N PHE A 83 -2.72 -24.77 -3.92
CA PHE A 83 -2.28 -24.55 -2.54
C PHE A 83 -3.36 -23.82 -1.73
N PRO A 84 -3.55 -24.12 -0.43
CA PRO A 84 -4.26 -23.21 0.47
C PRO A 84 -3.52 -21.86 0.52
N ILE A 85 -4.27 -20.76 0.65
CA ILE A 85 -3.74 -19.40 0.69
C ILE A 85 -4.04 -18.78 2.06
N LEU A 86 -3.04 -18.16 2.68
CA LEU A 86 -3.22 -17.27 3.83
C LEU A 86 -2.98 -15.81 3.43
N LEU A 87 -4.02 -14.98 3.49
CA LEU A 87 -3.89 -13.54 3.26
C LEU A 87 -3.51 -12.83 4.58
N ILE A 88 -2.31 -12.25 4.62
CA ILE A 88 -1.87 -11.40 5.74
C ILE A 88 -2.12 -9.93 5.39
N THR A 89 -2.92 -9.25 6.20
CA THR A 89 -3.25 -7.82 6.06
C THR A 89 -2.53 -6.98 7.12
N HIS A 90 -2.21 -5.73 6.79
CA HIS A 90 -1.60 -4.79 7.73
C HIS A 90 -2.66 -4.09 8.61
N SER A 91 -2.22 -3.42 9.67
CA SER A 91 -3.05 -2.55 10.50
C SER A 91 -3.04 -1.12 9.97
N SER A 92 -3.35 -0.13 10.80
CA SER A 92 -3.39 1.30 10.45
C SER A 92 -2.03 1.85 9.99
N GLY A 93 -0.89 1.24 10.34
CA GLY A 93 0.43 1.66 9.90
C GLY A 93 0.74 1.33 8.43
N GLY A 94 -0.15 0.60 7.75
CA GLY A 94 -0.01 0.30 6.33
C GLY A 94 1.02 -0.80 6.03
N PRO A 95 1.28 -1.09 4.74
CA PRO A 95 2.16 -2.18 4.33
C PRO A 95 3.64 -1.97 4.71
N GLY A 96 4.00 -0.79 5.24
CA GLY A 96 5.33 -0.52 5.79
C GLY A 96 5.65 -1.41 6.98
N GLU A 97 4.63 -1.75 7.78
CA GLU A 97 4.71 -2.59 8.97
C GLU A 97 5.42 -3.93 8.72
N PHE A 98 5.23 -4.53 7.54
CA PHE A 98 5.87 -5.80 7.19
C PHE A 98 7.40 -5.72 7.12
N THR A 99 7.95 -4.52 6.94
CA THR A 99 9.40 -4.29 6.79
C THR A 99 10.06 -3.74 8.04
N GLU A 100 9.28 -3.52 9.09
CA GLU A 100 9.74 -2.94 10.35
C GLU A 100 10.48 -3.97 11.21
N SER A 101 11.45 -3.48 12.00
CA SER A 101 12.28 -4.33 12.86
C SER A 101 11.52 -4.89 14.07
N TRP A 102 10.43 -4.25 14.49
CA TRP A 102 9.65 -4.60 15.67
C TRP A 102 8.45 -5.50 15.37
N LEU A 103 8.01 -5.61 14.12
CA LEU A 103 6.90 -6.48 13.70
C LEU A 103 7.39 -7.71 12.92
N LYS A 104 8.47 -8.32 13.40
CA LYS A 104 9.11 -9.49 12.78
C LYS A 104 8.16 -10.66 12.60
N PHE A 105 7.22 -10.84 13.53
CA PHE A 105 6.24 -11.92 13.51
C PHE A 105 5.58 -12.07 12.14
N MET A 106 5.01 -11.00 11.59
CA MET A 106 4.28 -11.04 10.31
C MET A 106 5.16 -11.50 9.14
N ARG A 107 6.44 -11.10 9.14
CA ARG A 107 7.42 -11.52 8.14
C ARG A 107 7.86 -12.98 8.36
N ASP A 108 8.16 -13.34 9.59
CA ASP A 108 8.82 -14.60 9.94
C ASP A 108 7.85 -15.79 9.92
N GLN A 109 6.53 -15.56 9.95
CA GLN A 109 5.51 -16.60 9.73
C GLN A 109 5.55 -17.20 8.31
N GLN A 110 6.11 -16.49 7.32
CA GLN A 110 6.07 -16.98 5.93
C GLN A 110 6.77 -18.33 5.75
N LYS A 111 7.97 -18.52 6.31
CA LYS A 111 8.73 -19.76 6.13
C LYS A 111 7.98 -20.99 6.65
N PRO A 112 7.51 -21.06 7.91
CA PRO A 112 6.80 -22.24 8.39
C PRO A 112 5.50 -22.49 7.62
N LEU A 113 4.79 -21.46 7.17
CA LEU A 113 3.59 -21.62 6.33
C LEU A 113 3.92 -22.25 4.97
N LEU A 114 4.99 -21.79 4.31
CA LEU A 114 5.46 -22.38 3.06
C LEU A 114 5.92 -23.84 3.24
N ASP A 115 6.59 -24.14 4.35
CA ASP A 115 7.00 -25.51 4.69
C ASP A 115 5.79 -26.43 4.94
N MET A 116 4.65 -25.87 5.38
CA MET A 116 3.36 -26.57 5.52
C MET A 116 2.57 -26.67 4.20
N GLY A 117 3.07 -26.11 3.10
CA GLY A 117 2.36 -26.10 1.82
C GLY A 117 1.28 -25.02 1.71
N ILE A 118 1.34 -23.98 2.52
CA ILE A 118 0.44 -22.81 2.49
C ILE A 118 1.14 -21.67 1.76
N ALA A 119 0.46 -21.08 0.78
CA ALA A 119 0.89 -19.89 0.05
C ALA A 119 0.56 -18.60 0.80
#